data_AF-A2CI68-F1
#
_entry.id   AF-A2CI68-F1
#
_cell.length_a   1.000
_cell.length_b   1.000
_cell.length_c   1.000
_cell.angle_alpha   90.00
_cell.angle_beta   90.00
_cell.angle_gamma   90.00
#
_symmetry.space_group_name_H-M   'P 1'
#
loop_
_entity.id
_entity.type
_entity.pdbx_description
1 polymer ?
#
loop_
_entity_poly.entity_id
_entity_poly.type
_entity_poly.pdbx_seq_one_letter_code
_entity_poly.pdbx_strand_id
1 'polypeptide(L)'
;MKDSISYNSQDSYDSQEILYRSEFLLNFASNRYKLTIKVANRAKFHRYQDYDAFNNPSIRPITKTICEMVDDINQFLYVEGS
;
A
#
# COMPACT_ATOMS: atom_id res chain seq x y z
N MET A 1 -34.65 12.99 0.78
CA MET A 1 -34.03 12.99 -0.57
C MET A 1 -32.52 13.02 -0.38
N LYS A 2 -31.87 11.91 -0.78
CA LYS A 2 -30.46 11.73 -1.20
C LYS A 2 -29.33 12.47 -0.46
N ASP A 3 -28.64 11.68 0.36
CA ASP A 3 -27.20 11.40 0.30
C ASP A 3 -26.26 12.59 0.05
N SER A 4 -25.65 13.09 1.12
CA SER A 4 -24.29 13.62 1.07
C SER A 4 -23.36 12.61 1.76
N ILE A 5 -23.15 11.47 1.09
CA ILE A 5 -21.97 10.64 1.31
C ILE A 5 -20.79 11.57 0.99
N SER A 6 -20.06 12.00 2.02
CA SER A 6 -18.81 12.71 1.84
C SER A 6 -17.91 11.80 1.01
N TYR A 7 -17.62 12.19 -0.24
CA TYR A 7 -16.66 11.50 -1.08
C TYR A 7 -15.37 11.37 -0.27
N ASN A 8 -14.89 10.13 -0.12
CA ASN A 8 -13.62 9.81 0.50
C ASN A 8 -12.57 10.82 0.02
N SER A 9 -12.08 11.63 0.96
CA SER A 9 -10.86 12.37 0.79
C SER A 9 -9.83 11.39 0.25
N GLN A 10 -9.24 11.70 -0.91
CA GLN A 10 -8.11 10.94 -1.44
C GLN A 10 -7.01 11.00 -0.39
N ASP A 11 -6.94 9.98 0.48
CA ASP A 11 -5.99 9.92 1.58
C ASP A 11 -4.59 9.80 0.98
N SER A 12 -3.96 10.94 0.75
CA SER A 12 -2.54 10.98 0.46
C SER A 12 -1.84 10.46 1.71
N TYR A 13 -1.23 9.27 1.60
CA TYR A 13 -0.42 8.73 2.69
C TYR A 13 0.62 9.74 3.14
N ASP A 14 0.67 10.00 4.44
CA ASP A 14 1.67 10.87 5.02
C ASP A 14 3.07 10.26 4.87
N SER A 15 4.08 11.09 4.68
CA SER A 15 5.46 10.64 4.52
C SER A 15 5.99 9.90 5.74
N GLN A 16 5.56 10.30 6.96
CA GLN A 16 5.95 9.58 8.18
C GLN A 16 5.30 8.21 8.23
N GLU A 17 4.02 8.11 7.86
CA GLU A 17 3.33 6.83 7.79
C GLU A 17 4.03 5.86 6.83
N ILE A 18 4.40 6.34 5.64
CA ILE A 18 5.14 5.53 4.65
C ILE A 18 6.47 5.06 5.22
N LEU A 19 7.19 5.93 5.94
CA LEU A 19 8.46 5.58 6.59
C LEU A 19 8.25 4.46 7.62
N TYR A 20 7.31 4.63 8.55
CA TYR A 20 7.03 3.62 9.57
C TYR A 20 6.59 2.28 8.99
N ARG A 21 5.71 2.30 7.98
CA ARG A 21 5.29 1.08 7.26
C ARG A 21 6.47 0.41 6.53
N SER A 22 7.38 1.21 5.96
CA SER A 22 8.59 0.68 5.32
C SER A 22 9.52 0.02 6.33
N GLU A 23 9.73 0.63 7.50
CA GLU A 23 10.52 0.05 8.58
C GLU A 23 9.91 -1.25 9.11
N PHE A 24 8.58 -1.28 9.29
CA PHE A 24 7.87 -2.49 9.67
C PHE A 24 8.12 -3.64 8.70
N LEU A 25 7.97 -3.42 7.39
CA LEU A 25 8.26 -4.45 6.37
C LEU A 25 9.71 -4.93 6.45
N LEU A 26 10.68 -4.01 6.59
CA LEU A 26 12.10 -4.34 6.68
C LEU A 26 12.47 -5.14 7.93
N ASN A 27 11.73 -4.95 9.03
CA ASN A 27 11.90 -5.69 10.27
C ASN A 27 11.19 -7.05 10.24
N PHE A 28 10.02 -7.13 9.61
CA PHE A 28 9.27 -8.38 9.44
C PHE A 28 9.94 -9.34 8.46
N ALA A 29 10.64 -8.82 7.43
CA ALA A 29 11.24 -9.64 6.41
C ALA A 29 12.50 -10.39 6.90
N SER A 30 12.45 -11.72 6.82
CA SER A 30 13.62 -12.59 7.03
C SER A 30 14.72 -12.39 5.98
N ASN A 31 14.39 -11.81 4.82
CA ASN A 31 15.35 -11.45 3.78
C ASN A 31 14.94 -10.12 3.11
N ARG A 32 15.69 -9.06 3.43
CA ARG A 32 15.43 -7.70 2.93
C ARG A 32 15.59 -7.57 1.42
N TYR A 33 16.53 -8.29 0.82
CA TYR A 33 16.71 -8.27 -0.64
C TYR A 33 15.46 -8.83 -1.35
N LYS A 34 14.97 -10.00 -0.91
CA LYS A 34 13.75 -10.61 -1.46
C LYS A 34 12.52 -9.71 -1.27
N LEU A 35 12.40 -9.07 -0.11
CA LEU A 35 11.35 -8.07 0.14
C LEU A 35 11.42 -6.92 -0.86
N THR A 36 12.57 -6.28 -1.03
CA THR A 36 12.75 -5.15 -1.95
C THR A 36 12.36 -5.52 -3.38
N ILE A 37 12.75 -6.70 -3.85
CA ILE A 37 12.36 -7.21 -5.17
C ILE A 37 10.83 -7.41 -5.25
N LYS A 38 10.20 -7.98 -4.22
CA LYS A 38 8.74 -8.19 -4.17
C LYS A 38 7.98 -6.86 -4.22
N VAL A 39 8.40 -5.88 -3.43
CA VAL A 39 7.84 -4.52 -3.42
C VAL A 39 7.99 -3.86 -4.79
N ALA A 40 9.19 -3.89 -5.38
CA ALA A 40 9.44 -3.29 -6.69
C ALA A 40 8.61 -3.93 -7.81
N ASN A 41 8.48 -5.26 -7.79
CA ASN A 41 7.68 -5.99 -8.78
C ASN A 41 6.18 -5.63 -8.65
N ARG A 42 5.62 -5.64 -7.43
CA ARG A 42 4.21 -5.27 -7.19
C ARG A 42 3.95 -3.81 -7.58
N ALA A 43 4.83 -2.88 -7.22
CA ALA A 43 4.73 -1.48 -7.62
C ALA A 43 4.78 -1.28 -9.14
N LYS A 44 5.59 -2.07 -9.85
CA LYS A 44 5.65 -2.06 -11.31
C LYS A 44 4.32 -2.48 -11.93
N PHE A 45 3.62 -3.48 -11.38
CA PHE A 45 2.29 -3.88 -11.86
C PHE A 45 1.24 -2.79 -11.66
N HIS A 46 1.23 -2.12 -10.50
CA HIS A 46 0.33 -0.99 -10.25
C HIS A 46 0.50 0.15 -11.26
N ARG A 47 1.75 0.45 -11.69
CA ARG A 47 2.00 1.44 -12.75
C ARG A 47 1.32 1.11 -14.08
N TYR A 48 1.19 -0.17 -14.43
CA TYR A 48 0.53 -0.58 -15.67
C TYR A 48 -1.00 -0.62 -15.53
N GLN A 49 -1.50 -1.03 -14.37
CA GLN A 49 -2.95 -1.05 -14.10
C GLN A 49 -3.54 0.37 -13.98
N ASP A 50 -2.80 1.30 -13.36
CA ASP A 50 -3.24 2.70 -13.23
C ASP A 50 -3.14 3.47 -14.56
N TYR A 51 -2.33 3.01 -15.52
CA TYR A 51 -2.22 3.62 -16.86
C TYR A 51 -3.53 3.50 -17.66
N ASP A 52 -4.32 2.46 -17.41
CA ASP A 52 -5.64 2.27 -18.03
C ASP A 52 -6.74 3.12 -17.35
N ALA A 53 -6.48 3.67 -16.17
CA ALA A 53 -7.42 4.47 -15.38
C ALA A 53 -7.18 5.98 -15.59
N PHE A 54 -7.52 6.48 -16.78
CA PHE A 54 -7.59 7.93 -17.04
C PHE A 54 -8.49 8.61 -15.98
N ASN A 55 -7.90 9.51 -15.18
CA ASN A 55 -8.54 10.62 -14.42
C ASN A 55 -8.43 10.63 -12.87
N ASN A 56 -7.52 9.89 -12.24
CA ASN A 56 -7.21 10.16 -10.82
C ASN A 56 -5.75 10.52 -10.58
N PRO A 57 -5.44 11.48 -9.68
CA PRO A 57 -4.09 11.66 -9.17
C PRO A 57 -3.71 10.41 -8.37
N SER A 58 -3.24 9.38 -9.07
CA SER A 58 -2.98 8.07 -8.47
C SER A 58 -1.88 8.20 -7.42
N ILE A 59 -2.15 7.69 -6.21
CA ILE A 59 -1.13 7.45 -5.19
C ILE A 59 0.08 6.82 -5.85
N ARG A 60 1.29 7.28 -5.51
CA ARG A 60 2.52 6.73 -6.10
C ARG A 60 2.49 5.20 -5.95
N PRO A 61 2.66 4.42 -7.04
CA PRO A 61 2.52 2.97 -6.99
C PRO A 61 3.37 2.27 -5.92
N ILE A 62 4.56 2.84 -5.63
CA ILE A 62 5.43 2.36 -4.55
C ILE A 62 4.80 2.57 -3.16
N THR A 63 4.21 3.74 -2.91
CA THR A 63 3.52 4.08 -1.67
C THR A 63 2.34 3.16 -1.45
N LYS A 64 1.51 2.97 -2.48
CA LYS A 64 0.37 2.04 -2.45
C LYS A 64 0.81 0.62 -2.10
N THR A 65 1.87 0.14 -2.76
CA THR A 65 2.43 -1.20 -2.52
C THR A 65 2.88 -1.40 -1.08
N ILE A 66 3.61 -0.42 -0.52
CA ILE A 66 4.09 -0.49 0.87
C ILE A 66 2.91 -0.58 1.83
N CYS A 67 1.87 0.23 1.62
CA CYS A 67 0.70 0.25 2.50
C CYS A 67 -0.07 -1.06 2.44
N GLU A 68 -0.43 -1.51 1.22
CA GLU A 68 -1.15 -2.76 1.02
C GLU A 68 -0.38 -3.97 1.58
N MET A 69 0.93 -4.03 1.40
CA MET A 69 1.73 -5.14 1.94
C MET A 69 1.78 -5.17 3.47
N VAL A 70 1.72 -4.01 4.13
CA VAL A 70 1.60 -3.95 5.59
C VAL A 70 0.21 -4.37 6.03
N ASP A 71 -0.83 -3.90 5.34
CA ASP A 71 -2.22 -4.26 5.64
C ASP A 71 -2.44 -5.78 5.48
N ASP A 72 -1.88 -6.39 4.43
CA ASP A 72 -1.88 -7.84 4.20
C ASP A 72 -1.25 -8.61 5.39
N ILE A 73 -0.12 -8.12 5.91
CA ILE A 73 0.56 -8.76 7.06
C ILE A 73 -0.29 -8.60 8.32
N ASN A 74 -0.79 -7.40 8.59
CA ASN A 74 -1.63 -7.16 9.76
C ASN A 74 -2.88 -8.04 9.72
N GLN A 75 -3.55 -8.11 8.57
CA GLN A 75 -4.71 -8.99 8.37
C GLN A 75 -4.37 -10.45 8.67
N PHE A 76 -3.22 -10.94 8.18
CA PHE A 76 -2.76 -12.30 8.48
C PHE A 76 -2.55 -12.53 9.98
N LEU A 77 -1.89 -11.59 10.68
CA LEU A 77 -1.61 -11.71 12.12
C LEU A 77 -2.88 -11.72 12.97
N TYR A 78 -3.92 -10.95 12.60
CA TYR A 78 -5.20 -10.97 13.31
C TYR A 78 -5.97 -12.29 13.11
N VAL A 79 -5.81 -12.95 11.96
CA VAL A 79 -6.47 -14.23 11.65
C VAL A 79 -5.83 -15.40 12.43
N GLU A 80 -4.50 -15.42 12.58
CA GLU A 80 -3.79 -16.50 13.32
C GLU A 80 -3.93 -16.41 14.85
N GLY A 81 -4.37 -15.26 15.37
CA GLY A 81 -4.58 -15.02 16.81
C GLY A 81 -6.00 -15.27 17.32
N SER A 82 -6.90 -15.82 16.49
CA SER A 82 -8.33 -16.01 16.77
C SER A 82 -8.74 -17.47 16.89
#